data_AF-A0A7S3BK70-F1
#
_entry.id   AF-A0A7S3BK70-F1
#
_cell.length_a   1.000
_cell.length_b   1.000
_cell.length_c   1.000
_cell.angle_alpha   90.00
_cell.angle_beta   90.00
_cell.angle_gamma   90.00
#
_symmetry.space_group_name_H-M   'P 1'
#
loop_
_entity.id
_entity.type
_entity.pdbx_description
1 polymer ?
#
loop_
_entity_poly.entity_id
_entity_poly.type
_entity_poly.pdbx_seq_one_letter_code
_entity_poly.pdbx_strand_id
1 'polypeptide(L)'
;MRALQATLIQRKREAPAGSYTKRLFDDPELLRNKLVEEAQELAEATEGDHVASEAADLLYFAMVRCVAAGVGIREVESHLDRRTFKLQRRPGNAKKDRIDAASAILKASADKKAPTPKRSSPTLSLIAPVALLYVATVLWTRFGR
;
A
#
# COMPACT_ATOMS: atom_id res chain seq x y z
N MET A 1 5.20 6.95 -11.67
CA MET A 1 5.72 7.59 -10.43
C MET A 1 5.81 9.10 -10.45
N ARG A 2 6.30 9.78 -11.51
CA ARG A 2 6.39 11.26 -11.53
C ARG A 2 5.05 11.97 -11.37
N ALA A 3 4.00 11.48 -12.02
CA ALA A 3 2.64 12.02 -11.87
C ALA A 3 2.14 11.89 -10.41
N LEU A 4 2.32 10.72 -9.78
CA LEU A 4 1.99 10.51 -8.37
C LEU A 4 2.75 11.48 -7.46
N GLN A 5 4.05 11.67 -7.67
CA GLN A 5 4.83 12.65 -6.90
C GLN A 5 4.25 14.06 -7.04
N ALA A 6 3.93 14.51 -8.25
CA ALA A 6 3.38 15.84 -8.49
C ALA A 6 2.05 16.02 -7.73
N THR A 7 1.15 15.02 -7.82
CA THR A 7 -0.11 15.02 -7.08
C THR A 7 0.12 15.08 -5.57
N LEU A 8 1.06 14.30 -5.03
CA LEU A 8 1.36 14.29 -3.59
C LEU A 8 1.97 15.61 -3.11
N ILE A 9 2.82 16.26 -3.90
CA ILE A 9 3.36 17.59 -3.60
C ILE A 9 2.23 18.61 -3.53
N GLN A 10 1.31 18.58 -4.49
CA GLN A 10 0.15 19.45 -4.49
C GLN A 10 -0.73 19.19 -3.25
N ARG A 11 -1.06 17.91 -2.98
CA ARG A 11 -1.90 17.51 -1.84
C ARG A 11 -1.26 17.84 -0.49
N LYS A 12 0.06 17.78 -0.36
CA LYS A 12 0.74 18.22 0.86
C LYS A 12 0.41 19.68 1.21
N ARG A 13 0.17 20.53 0.20
CA ARG A 13 -0.13 21.96 0.37
C ARG A 13 -1.63 22.24 0.44
N GLU A 14 -2.41 21.57 -0.41
CA GLU A 14 -3.79 21.97 -0.75
C GLU A 14 -4.85 20.95 -0.33
N ALA A 15 -4.46 19.79 0.23
CA ALA A 15 -5.45 18.76 0.52
C ALA A 15 -6.47 19.23 1.56
N PRO A 16 -7.78 19.01 1.31
CA PRO A 16 -8.83 19.38 2.26
C PRO A 16 -8.60 18.75 3.63
N ALA A 17 -8.98 19.48 4.69
CA ALA A 17 -9.02 18.94 6.04
C ALA A 17 -9.84 17.64 6.08
N GLY A 18 -9.34 16.64 6.79
CA GLY A 18 -9.97 15.32 6.88
C GLY A 18 -9.74 14.39 5.68
N SER A 19 -9.12 14.86 4.58
CA SER A 19 -8.76 13.94 3.49
C SER A 19 -7.69 12.94 3.93
N TYR A 20 -7.78 11.71 3.41
CA TYR A 20 -6.89 10.62 3.81
C TYR A 20 -5.41 10.96 3.57
N THR A 21 -5.08 11.54 2.40
CA THR A 21 -3.72 11.97 2.08
C THR A 21 -3.21 13.04 3.04
N LYS A 22 -4.06 13.99 3.48
CA LYS A 22 -3.65 14.99 4.48
C LYS A 22 -3.34 14.32 5.82
N ARG A 23 -4.19 13.38 6.25
CA ARG A 23 -3.97 12.60 7.47
C ARG A 23 -2.65 11.83 7.43
N LEU A 24 -2.29 11.23 6.29
CA LEU A 24 -1.01 10.53 6.14
C LEU A 24 0.21 11.46 6.26
N PHE A 25 0.08 12.74 5.88
CA PHE A 25 1.15 13.72 6.06
C PHE A 25 1.24 14.24 7.50
N ASP A 26 0.13 14.27 8.23
CA ASP A 26 0.05 14.82 9.58
C ASP A 26 0.30 13.77 10.67
N ASP A 27 0.04 12.49 10.36
CA ASP A 27 0.15 11.37 11.29
C ASP A 27 1.28 10.41 10.85
N PRO A 28 2.50 10.56 11.38
CA PRO A 28 3.63 9.72 11.03
C PRO A 28 3.49 8.28 11.53
N GLU A 29 2.69 8.05 12.57
CA GLU A 29 2.43 6.71 13.10
C GLU A 29 1.49 5.94 12.17
N LEU A 30 0.40 6.57 11.71
CA LEU A 30 -0.48 6.00 10.70
C LEU A 30 0.30 5.63 9.43
N LEU A 31 1.13 6.55 8.92
CA LEU A 31 1.91 6.30 7.71
C LEU A 31 2.89 5.13 7.90
N ARG A 32 3.55 5.05 9.06
CA ARG A 32 4.44 3.93 9.40
C ARG A 32 3.67 2.61 9.45
N ASN A 33 2.50 2.59 10.07
CA ASN A 33 1.70 1.37 10.21
C ASN A 33 1.20 0.89 8.84
N LYS A 34 0.71 1.78 7.97
CA LYS A 34 0.33 1.44 6.58
C LYS A 34 1.51 0.88 5.80
N LEU A 35 2.71 1.49 5.89
CA LEU A 35 3.90 0.95 5.23
C LEU A 35 4.26 -0.48 5.64
N VAL A 36 4.06 -0.82 6.92
CA VAL A 36 4.33 -2.19 7.42
C VAL A 36 3.24 -3.15 6.95
N GLU A 37 1.98 -2.73 6.98
CA GLU A 37 0.81 -3.48 6.50
C GLU A 37 0.96 -3.84 5.01
N GLU A 38 1.12 -2.85 4.13
CA GLU A 38 1.21 -3.13 2.68
C GLU A 38 2.44 -3.96 2.31
N ALA A 39 3.56 -3.77 3.03
CA ALA A 39 4.76 -4.57 2.80
C ALA A 39 4.54 -6.04 3.18
N GLN A 40 3.75 -6.29 4.21
CA GLN A 40 3.35 -7.64 4.62
C GLN A 40 2.38 -8.24 3.62
N GLU A 41 1.34 -7.50 3.22
CA GLU A 41 0.33 -7.97 2.26
C GLU A 41 0.97 -8.28 0.90
N LEU A 42 1.87 -7.43 0.41
CA LEU A 42 2.66 -7.69 -0.79
C LEU A 42 3.52 -8.96 -0.67
N ALA A 43 4.09 -9.24 0.50
CA ALA A 43 4.90 -10.43 0.72
C ALA A 43 4.05 -11.72 0.78
N GLU A 44 2.79 -11.62 1.18
CA GLU A 44 1.84 -12.73 1.28
C GLU A 44 1.03 -12.95 -0.02
N ALA A 45 0.97 -11.96 -0.91
CA ALA A 45 0.20 -12.02 -2.15
C ALA A 45 0.76 -13.08 -3.14
N THR A 46 -0.14 -13.94 -3.63
CA THR A 46 0.21 -15.00 -4.59
C THR A 46 -0.31 -14.75 -6.00
N GLU A 47 -1.51 -14.19 -6.11
CA GLU A 47 -2.17 -13.92 -7.40
C GLU A 47 -1.66 -12.61 -8.00
N GLY A 48 -1.41 -12.60 -9.32
CA GLY A 48 -0.77 -11.46 -9.99
C GLY A 48 -1.50 -10.13 -9.81
N ASP A 49 -2.84 -10.14 -9.82
CA ASP A 49 -3.67 -8.94 -9.60
C ASP A 49 -3.53 -8.41 -8.16
N HIS A 50 -3.53 -9.31 -7.17
CA HIS A 50 -3.33 -8.98 -5.77
C HIS A 50 -1.91 -8.43 -5.54
N VAL A 51 -0.88 -9.07 -6.08
CA VAL A 51 0.51 -8.57 -6.05
C VAL A 51 0.61 -7.16 -6.62
N ALA A 52 -0.06 -6.90 -7.75
CA ALA A 52 -0.06 -5.57 -8.37
C ALA A 52 -0.77 -4.52 -7.48
N SER A 53 -1.88 -4.89 -6.86
CA SER A 53 -2.63 -4.04 -5.93
C SER A 53 -1.79 -3.66 -4.71
N GLU A 54 -1.24 -4.65 -3.99
CA GLU A 54 -0.43 -4.42 -2.80
C GLU A 54 0.87 -3.66 -3.11
N ALA A 55 1.48 -3.94 -4.26
CA ALA A 55 2.65 -3.19 -4.71
C ALA A 55 2.30 -1.72 -4.98
N ALA A 56 1.13 -1.44 -5.56
CA ALA A 56 0.68 -0.08 -5.82
C ALA A 56 0.47 0.69 -4.52
N ASP A 57 -0.17 0.08 -3.52
CA ASP A 57 -0.41 0.70 -2.22
C ASP A 57 0.91 0.93 -1.45
N LEU A 58 1.79 -0.05 -1.42
CA LEU A 58 3.13 0.12 -0.83
C LEU A 58 3.91 1.27 -1.48
N LEU A 59 3.89 1.36 -2.82
CA LEU A 59 4.57 2.44 -3.55
C LEU A 59 3.90 3.80 -3.30
N TYR A 60 2.59 3.85 -3.12
CA TYR A 60 1.87 5.07 -2.74
C TYR A 60 2.34 5.58 -1.38
N PHE A 61 2.30 4.76 -0.32
CA PHE A 61 2.74 5.18 1.01
C PHE A 61 4.24 5.49 1.06
N ALA A 62 5.07 4.75 0.31
CA ALA A 62 6.49 5.05 0.18
C ALA A 62 6.72 6.44 -0.43
N MET A 63 5.95 6.79 -1.46
CA MET A 63 6.03 8.12 -2.07
C MET A 63 5.50 9.23 -1.16
N VAL A 64 4.44 8.99 -0.38
CA VAL A 64 3.97 9.93 0.67
C VAL A 64 5.11 10.21 1.66
N ARG A 65 5.79 9.15 2.14
CA ARG A 65 6.92 9.27 3.07
C ARG A 65 8.10 10.04 2.47
N CYS A 66 8.40 9.85 1.19
CA CYS A 66 9.44 10.58 0.48
C CYS A 66 9.10 12.07 0.37
N VAL A 67 7.90 12.41 -0.11
CA VAL A 67 7.43 13.80 -0.25
C VAL A 67 7.30 14.49 1.12
N ALA A 68 6.93 13.77 2.17
CA ALA A 68 6.91 14.30 3.54
C ALA A 68 8.30 14.80 3.95
N ALA A 69 9.36 14.05 3.61
CA ALA A 69 10.76 14.38 3.89
C ALA A 69 11.46 15.23 2.81
N GLY A 70 10.74 15.72 1.79
CA GLY A 70 11.33 16.53 0.72
C GLY A 70 12.21 15.73 -0.26
N VAL A 71 12.03 14.41 -0.33
CA VAL A 71 12.73 13.52 -1.25
C VAL A 71 11.83 13.23 -2.46
N GLY A 72 12.37 13.39 -3.67
CA GLY A 72 11.67 13.06 -4.92
C GLY A 72 12.03 11.67 -5.45
N ILE A 73 11.34 11.27 -6.51
CA ILE A 73 11.58 10.00 -7.21
C ILE A 73 12.97 9.96 -7.85
N ARG A 74 13.50 11.10 -8.30
CA ARG A 74 14.85 11.16 -8.91
C ARG A 74 15.94 10.81 -7.90
N GLU A 75 15.80 11.26 -6.66
CA GLU A 75 16.72 10.90 -5.58
C GLU A 75 16.62 9.40 -5.29
N VAL A 76 15.41 8.82 -5.25
CA VAL A 76 15.19 7.37 -5.09
C VAL A 76 15.84 6.58 -6.23
N GLU A 77 15.59 6.97 -7.48
CA GLU A 77 16.20 6.39 -8.69
C GLU A 77 17.74 6.44 -8.58
N SER A 78 18.32 7.58 -8.18
CA SER A 78 19.78 7.69 -8.00
C SER A 78 20.35 6.73 -6.95
N HIS A 79 19.58 6.45 -5.89
CA HIS A 79 19.95 5.47 -4.88
C HIS A 79 19.87 4.03 -5.42
N LEU A 80 18.92 3.74 -6.33
CA LEU A 80 18.82 2.45 -7.01
C LEU A 80 19.98 2.26 -7.98
N ASP A 81 20.29 3.25 -8.83
CA ASP A 81 21.39 3.19 -9.78
C ASP A 81 22.72 2.91 -9.07
N ARG A 82 23.00 3.61 -7.97
CA ARG A 82 24.17 3.37 -7.12
C ARG A 82 24.23 1.95 -6.56
N ARG A 83 23.09 1.31 -6.31
CA ARG A 83 23.03 -0.09 -5.80
C ARG A 83 23.25 -1.09 -6.91
N THR A 84 22.78 -0.83 -8.13
CA THR A 84 23.06 -1.68 -9.30
C THR A 84 24.57 -1.84 -9.50
N PHE A 85 25.33 -0.73 -9.41
CA PHE A 85 26.79 -0.78 -9.44
C PHE A 85 27.44 -1.51 -8.25
N LYS A 86 26.77 -1.54 -7.08
CA LYS A 86 27.26 -2.24 -5.88
C LYS A 86 26.87 -3.72 -5.83
N LEU A 87 25.74 -4.13 -6.40
CA LEU A 87 25.33 -5.53 -6.52
C LEU A 87 26.22 -6.29 -7.49
N GLN A 88 26.74 -5.62 -8.53
CA GLN A 88 27.86 -6.17 -9.31
C GLN A 88 29.12 -6.43 -8.46
N ARG A 89 29.24 -5.80 -7.27
CA ARG A 89 30.44 -5.84 -6.41
C ARG A 89 30.24 -6.54 -5.06
N ARG A 90 29.01 -6.85 -4.62
CA ARG A 90 28.70 -7.56 -3.37
C ARG A 90 27.64 -8.64 -3.65
N PRO A 91 27.78 -9.87 -3.12
CA PRO A 91 26.71 -10.86 -3.18
C PRO A 91 25.51 -10.31 -2.40
N GLY A 92 24.36 -10.20 -3.07
CA GLY A 92 23.13 -9.55 -2.58
C GLY A 92 22.43 -10.32 -1.44
N ASN A 93 23.16 -10.68 -0.39
CA ASN A 93 22.62 -11.46 0.71
C ASN A 93 21.74 -10.59 1.61
N ALA A 94 20.52 -11.07 1.88
CA ALA A 94 19.63 -10.44 2.84
C ALA A 94 20.21 -10.53 4.27
N LYS A 95 19.95 -9.51 5.10
CA LYS A 95 20.39 -9.51 6.51
C LYS A 95 19.52 -10.49 7.30
N LYS A 96 20.12 -11.62 7.71
CA LYS A 96 19.47 -12.74 8.40
C LYS A 96 18.52 -12.31 9.53
N ASP A 97 18.95 -11.38 10.38
CA ASP A 97 18.19 -10.92 11.56
C ASP A 97 16.84 -10.27 11.22
N ARG A 98 16.69 -9.68 10.03
CA ARG A 98 15.43 -9.06 9.59
C ARG A 98 14.47 -10.05 8.93
N ILE A 99 15.01 -11.14 8.38
CA ILE A 99 14.21 -12.21 7.77
C ILE A 99 13.52 -12.99 8.88
N ASP A 100 14.24 -13.34 9.94
CA ASP A 100 13.71 -14.13 11.05
C ASP A 100 12.52 -13.41 11.73
N ALA A 101 12.59 -12.09 11.92
CA ALA A 101 11.50 -11.28 12.46
C ALA A 101 10.29 -11.20 11.50
N ALA A 102 10.54 -11.02 10.19
CA ALA A 102 9.47 -10.99 9.20
C ALA A 102 8.76 -12.35 9.06
N SER A 103 9.51 -13.46 9.08
CA SER A 103 8.95 -14.82 9.05
C SER A 103 8.08 -15.12 10.27
N ALA A 104 8.42 -14.60 11.45
CA ALA A 104 7.58 -14.74 12.65
C ALA A 104 6.24 -13.97 12.50
N ILE A 105 6.27 -12.78 11.90
CA ILE A 105 5.07 -11.98 11.61
C ILE A 105 4.19 -12.68 10.56
N LEU A 106 4.77 -13.14 9.45
CA LEU A 106 4.09 -13.93 8.41
C LEU A 106 3.37 -15.16 9.00
N LYS A 107 4.04 -15.90 9.88
CA LYS A 107 3.45 -17.07 10.52
C LYS A 107 2.28 -16.70 11.44
N ALA A 108 2.42 -15.64 12.24
CA ALA A 108 1.37 -15.18 13.14
C ALA A 108 0.13 -14.64 12.41
N SER A 109 0.30 -14.01 11.25
CA SER A 109 -0.81 -13.53 10.41
C SER A 109 -1.52 -14.68 9.68
N ALA A 110 -0.78 -15.68 9.19
CA ALA A 110 -1.34 -16.88 8.59
C ALA A 110 -2.19 -17.68 9.59
N ASP A 111 -1.73 -17.81 10.84
CA ASP A 111 -2.46 -18.50 11.90
C ASP A 111 -3.78 -17.79 12.28
N LYS A 112 -3.86 -16.46 12.11
CA LYS A 112 -5.10 -15.68 12.31
C LYS A 112 -6.10 -15.82 11.15
N LYS A 113 -5.66 -16.28 9.97
CA LYS A 113 -6.51 -16.48 8.78
C LYS A 113 -7.07 -17.90 8.68
N ALA A 114 -6.79 -18.77 9.66
CA ALA A 114 -7.36 -20.13 9.71
C ALA A 114 -8.90 -20.09 9.71
N PRO A 115 -9.57 -20.89 8.86
CA PRO A 115 -11.01 -20.75 8.65
C PRO A 115 -11.78 -21.21 9.90
N THR A 116 -12.68 -20.34 10.38
CA THR A 116 -13.72 -20.73 11.33
C THR A 116 -14.61 -21.81 10.72
N PRO A 117 -14.95 -22.88 11.46
CA PRO A 117 -15.83 -23.92 10.93
C PRO A 117 -17.19 -23.29 10.60
N LYS A 118 -17.65 -23.45 9.34
CA LYS A 118 -18.96 -23.00 8.88
C LYS A 118 -20.05 -23.59 9.80
N ARG A 119 -20.64 -22.76 10.65
CA ARG A 119 -21.93 -23.10 11.27
C ARG A 119 -23.00 -23.03 10.20
N SER A 120 -23.55 -24.18 9.86
CA SER A 120 -24.79 -24.29 9.10
C SER A 120 -25.88 -23.50 9.82
N SER A 121 -26.47 -22.52 9.13
CA SER A 121 -27.73 -21.89 9.55
C SER A 121 -28.79 -22.12 8.48
N PRO A 122 -30.06 -22.30 8.88
CA PRO A 122 -31.11 -22.77 8.00
C PRO A 122 -31.63 -21.66 7.08
N THR A 123 -32.16 -22.09 5.94
CA THR A 123 -32.80 -21.31 4.88
C THR A 123 -33.99 -20.47 5.36
N LEU A 124 -34.04 -19.19 4.94
CA LEU A 124 -35.17 -18.42 4.37
C LEU A 124 -34.65 -16.97 4.12
N SER A 125 -34.50 -16.47 2.89
CA SER A 125 -35.51 -15.91 1.96
C SER A 125 -35.45 -14.37 1.86
N LEU A 126 -35.16 -13.92 0.63
CA LEU A 126 -35.63 -12.72 -0.09
C LEU A 126 -35.14 -11.27 0.24
N ILE A 127 -34.68 -10.63 -0.85
CA ILE A 127 -34.69 -9.19 -1.23
C ILE A 127 -33.41 -8.34 -0.99
N ALA A 128 -32.68 -8.16 -2.10
CA ALA A 128 -31.89 -7.01 -2.59
C ALA A 128 -30.66 -6.46 -1.82
N PRO A 129 -29.60 -6.05 -2.56
CA PRO A 129 -28.76 -4.95 -2.10
C PRO A 129 -28.68 -3.81 -3.15
N VAL A 130 -29.28 -2.68 -2.78
CA VAL A 130 -28.85 -1.35 -3.18
C VAL A 130 -27.60 -1.02 -2.37
N ALA A 131 -26.39 -1.29 -2.88
CA ALA A 131 -25.13 -0.77 -2.33
C ALA A 131 -23.89 -1.08 -3.19
N LEU A 132 -23.99 -0.99 -4.52
CA LEU A 132 -22.81 -1.11 -5.40
C LEU A 132 -22.76 0.01 -6.45
N LEU A 133 -23.15 1.23 -6.07
CA LEU A 133 -23.21 2.38 -6.99
C LEU A 133 -22.66 3.69 -6.44
N TYR A 134 -21.72 3.65 -5.48
CA TYR A 134 -21.12 4.88 -4.92
C TYR A 134 -19.67 5.15 -5.36
N VAL A 135 -18.99 4.23 -6.07
CA VAL A 135 -17.64 4.47 -6.57
C VAL A 135 -17.60 4.77 -8.08
N ALA A 136 -18.66 4.47 -8.84
CA ALA A 136 -18.72 4.75 -10.29
C ALA A 136 -19.39 6.08 -10.66
N THR A 137 -20.12 6.76 -9.75
CA THR A 137 -20.93 7.95 -10.10
C THR A 137 -20.19 9.28 -9.84
N VAL A 138 -19.11 9.28 -9.05
CA VAL A 138 -18.34 10.50 -8.72
C VAL A 138 -17.20 10.77 -9.73
N LEU A 139 -16.86 9.80 -10.59
CA LEU A 139 -15.82 9.96 -11.62
C LEU A 139 -16.34 10.25 -13.04
N TRP A 140 -17.65 10.16 -13.31
CA TRP A 140 -18.23 10.50 -14.63
C TRP A 140 -18.78 11.93 -14.72
N THR A 141 -18.95 12.65 -13.61
CA THR A 141 -19.56 14.01 -13.61
C THR A 141 -18.57 15.17 -13.56
N ARG A 142 -17.23 14.94 -13.66
CA ARG A 142 -16.23 16.04 -13.68
C ARG A 142 -15.23 16.06 -14.84
N PHE A 143 -15.40 15.21 -15.86
CA PHE A 143 -14.73 15.33 -17.16
C PHE A 143 -15.68 14.78 -18.24
N GLY A 144 -16.69 15.56 -18.59
CA GLY A 144 -17.59 15.27 -19.71
C GLY A 144 -17.06 15.80 -21.05
N ARG A 145 -17.77 15.41 -22.11
CA ARG A 145 -17.63 15.84 -23.53
C ARG A 145 -16.44 15.27 -24.29
#